data_AF-A0A7S2GPU1-F1
#
_entry.id   AF-A0A7S2GPU1-F1
#
_cell.length_a   1.000
_cell.length_b   1.000
_cell.length_c   1.000
_cell.angle_alpha   90.00
_cell.angle_beta   90.00
_cell.angle_gamma   90.00
#
_symmetry.space_group_name_H-M   'P 1'
#
loop_
_entity.id
_entity.type
_entity.pdbx_description
1 polymer ?
#
loop_
_entity_poly.entity_id
_entity_poly.type
_entity_poly.pdbx_seq_one_letter_code
_entity_poly.pdbx_strand_id
1 'polypeptide(L)'
;KRCASGMEASPGDAAVSWDAAVDESFWRKPSVRAQLNRMRETGRQAMKSAQTDWDRKQLRKYNSEKSMRKRLMLLSHPEVVRSLDLLWQAADSDGSHSLSRSEYLVMHRKILLALDPSIGPKKAYETACDDWIHDSEGKSALDKERFIRCWFELADLWTESIQPDAYVHFLTTTMASLIHVNANKHAQWASDKEVLTGHFDKLESLDDEDREAAGYSQKAQVFASWSEELRK
;
A
#
# COMPACT_ATOMS: atom_id res chain seq x y z
N LYS A 1 -55.15 2.24 2.49
CA LYS A 1 -54.84 2.93 3.76
C LYS A 1 -53.41 2.57 4.14
N ARG A 2 -52.46 3.50 3.95
CA ARG A 2 -51.03 3.33 4.30
C ARG A 2 -50.87 3.59 5.79
N CYS A 3 -50.18 2.71 6.50
CA CYS A 3 -49.62 3.01 7.82
C CYS A 3 -48.15 3.39 7.61
N ALA A 4 -47.83 4.67 7.81
CA ALA A 4 -46.47 5.16 7.91
C ALA A 4 -46.10 5.16 9.41
N SER A 5 -45.21 4.28 9.81
CA SER A 5 -44.51 4.37 11.09
C SER A 5 -43.23 5.19 10.86
N GLY A 6 -43.20 6.39 11.43
CA GLY A 6 -42.00 7.22 11.49
C GLY A 6 -40.97 6.55 12.38
N MET A 7 -39.83 6.22 11.80
CA MET A 7 -38.59 5.93 12.53
C MET A 7 -37.84 7.25 12.58
N GLU A 8 -37.88 7.91 13.74
CA GLU A 8 -37.06 9.07 14.04
C GLU A 8 -35.59 8.63 13.97
N ALA A 9 -34.84 9.22 13.03
CA ALA A 9 -33.40 9.09 12.99
C ALA A 9 -32.81 9.73 14.26
N SER A 10 -32.08 8.93 15.04
CA SER A 10 -31.25 9.44 16.13
C SER A 10 -30.29 10.51 15.60
N PRO A 11 -29.91 11.53 16.40
CA PRO A 11 -29.04 12.61 15.94
C PRO A 11 -27.68 12.01 15.62
N GLY A 12 -27.42 11.83 14.33
CA GLY A 12 -26.22 11.24 13.80
C GLY A 12 -25.00 12.07 14.19
N ASP A 13 -23.95 11.33 14.56
CA ASP A 13 -22.60 11.80 14.72
C ASP A 13 -22.26 12.81 13.62
N ALA A 14 -22.03 14.06 14.03
CA ALA A 14 -21.39 15.02 13.16
C ALA A 14 -20.01 14.46 12.83
N ALA A 15 -19.86 13.83 11.67
CA ALA A 15 -18.59 13.43 11.11
C ALA A 15 -17.69 14.67 11.08
N VAL A 16 -16.81 14.79 12.07
CA VAL A 16 -15.80 15.82 12.12
C VAL A 16 -15.03 15.68 10.81
N SER A 17 -15.10 16.71 9.97
CA SER A 17 -14.35 16.74 8.72
C SER A 17 -12.87 16.67 9.07
N TRP A 18 -12.29 15.48 9.01
CA TRP A 18 -10.89 15.25 9.32
C TRP A 18 -9.97 16.07 8.39
N ASP A 19 -10.50 16.54 7.25
CA ASP A 19 -9.85 17.51 6.37
C ASP A 19 -9.52 18.86 7.07
N ALA A 20 -10.28 19.25 8.09
CA ALA A 20 -10.07 20.49 8.85
C ALA A 20 -9.04 20.35 9.98
N ALA A 21 -8.58 19.13 10.30
CA ALA A 21 -7.68 18.84 11.40
C ALA A 21 -6.18 18.93 11.03
N VAL A 22 -5.86 19.05 9.74
CA VAL A 22 -4.48 19.17 9.27
C VAL A 22 -4.10 20.66 9.20
N ASP A 23 -3.40 21.12 10.22
CA ASP A 23 -2.96 22.52 10.31
C ASP A 23 -1.83 22.85 9.31
N GLU A 24 -1.51 24.14 9.18
CA GLU A 24 -0.40 24.63 8.36
C GLU A 24 0.98 24.05 8.79
N SER A 25 1.11 23.57 10.02
CA SER A 25 2.37 22.98 10.51
C SER A 25 2.65 21.62 9.85
N PHE A 26 1.61 20.82 9.56
CA PHE A 26 1.76 19.56 8.84
C PHE A 26 2.42 19.76 7.47
N TRP A 27 1.93 20.72 6.69
CA TRP A 27 2.45 21.01 5.35
C TRP A 27 3.86 21.60 5.35
N ARG A 28 4.32 22.13 6.49
CA ARG A 28 5.68 22.65 6.66
C ARG A 28 6.71 21.57 6.98
N LYS A 29 6.29 20.36 7.38
CA LYS A 29 7.20 19.24 7.67
C LYS A 29 8.07 18.94 6.44
N PRO A 30 9.41 18.86 6.58
CA PRO A 30 10.30 18.58 5.45
C PRO A 30 9.94 17.28 4.70
N SER A 31 9.59 16.22 5.43
CA SER A 31 9.18 14.93 4.86
C SER A 31 7.90 15.03 4.01
N VAL A 32 6.88 15.74 4.50
CA VAL A 32 5.62 15.98 3.77
C VAL A 32 5.87 16.78 2.49
N ARG A 33 6.71 17.83 2.56
CA ARG A 33 7.09 18.62 1.37
C ARG A 33 7.88 17.80 0.36
N ALA A 34 8.82 16.99 0.83
CA ALA A 34 9.60 16.10 -0.01
C ALA A 34 8.70 15.07 -0.71
N GLN A 35 7.74 14.46 0.02
CA GLN A 35 6.79 13.52 -0.56
C GLN A 35 5.88 14.20 -1.58
N LEU A 36 5.35 15.39 -1.31
CA LEU A 36 4.53 16.12 -2.28
C LEU A 36 5.30 16.44 -3.56
N ASN A 37 6.57 16.84 -3.44
CA ASN A 37 7.42 17.11 -4.61
C ASN A 37 7.71 15.84 -5.42
N ARG A 38 7.92 14.70 -4.75
CA ARG A 38 8.04 13.40 -5.42
C ARG A 38 6.77 13.03 -6.16
N MET A 39 5.59 13.11 -5.51
CA MET A 39 4.30 12.83 -6.16
C MET A 39 4.07 13.71 -7.39
N ARG A 40 4.48 14.98 -7.35
CA ARG A 40 4.46 15.88 -8.51
C ARG A 40 5.38 15.44 -9.64
N GLU A 41 6.61 15.02 -9.33
CA GLU A 41 7.55 14.51 -10.33
C GLU A 41 7.04 13.21 -10.95
N THR A 42 6.65 12.23 -10.13
CA THR A 42 6.06 10.96 -10.60
C THR A 42 4.82 11.22 -11.45
N GLY A 43 3.94 12.12 -11.02
CA GLY A 43 2.76 12.51 -11.80
C GLY A 43 3.12 13.16 -13.15
N ARG A 44 4.17 14.00 -13.20
CA ARG A 44 4.69 14.57 -14.46
C ARG A 44 5.28 13.50 -15.36
N GLN A 45 6.03 12.54 -14.82
CA GLN A 45 6.61 11.44 -15.58
C GLN A 45 5.51 10.53 -16.14
N ALA A 46 4.54 10.12 -15.32
CA ALA A 46 3.40 9.32 -15.76
C ALA A 46 2.60 10.02 -16.87
N MET A 47 2.40 11.34 -16.77
CA MET A 47 1.73 12.13 -17.82
C MET A 47 2.50 12.16 -19.15
N LYS A 48 3.84 12.13 -19.12
CA LYS A 48 4.67 12.05 -20.34
C LYS A 48 4.59 10.67 -20.98
N SER A 49 4.53 9.61 -20.17
CA SER A 49 4.44 8.23 -20.64
C SER A 49 3.01 7.79 -21.02
N ALA A 50 2.00 8.63 -20.78
CA ALA A 50 0.61 8.32 -21.09
C ALA A 50 0.37 8.19 -22.60
N GLN A 51 -0.03 6.98 -23.01
CA GLN A 51 -0.22 6.61 -24.41
C GLN A 51 -1.56 7.12 -24.96
N THR A 52 -2.62 7.10 -24.13
CA THR A 52 -3.96 7.49 -24.56
C THR A 52 -4.47 8.76 -23.87
N ASP A 53 -5.47 9.41 -24.47
CA ASP A 53 -6.14 10.57 -23.85
C ASP A 53 -6.96 10.18 -22.61
N TRP A 54 -7.43 8.93 -22.56
CA TRP A 54 -8.09 8.40 -21.38
C TRP A 54 -7.12 8.27 -20.20
N ASP A 55 -5.92 7.73 -20.42
CA ASP A 55 -4.86 7.65 -19.40
C ASP A 55 -4.53 9.04 -18.87
N ARG A 56 -4.32 10.01 -19.77
CA ARG A 56 -4.04 11.41 -19.41
C ARG A 56 -5.16 12.00 -18.56
N LYS A 57 -6.42 11.71 -18.87
CA LYS A 57 -7.58 12.20 -18.10
C LYS A 57 -7.58 11.61 -16.68
N GLN A 58 -7.33 10.30 -16.54
CA GLN A 58 -7.26 9.65 -15.23
C GLN A 58 -6.08 10.15 -14.42
N LEU A 59 -4.89 10.21 -15.03
CA LEU A 59 -3.68 10.71 -14.39
C LEU A 59 -3.82 12.17 -13.93
N ARG A 60 -4.47 13.04 -14.71
CA ARG A 60 -4.76 14.43 -14.28
C ARG A 60 -5.65 14.48 -13.05
N LYS A 61 -6.68 13.63 -12.98
CA LYS A 61 -7.58 13.55 -11.83
C LYS A 61 -6.84 13.02 -10.59
N TYR A 62 -6.07 11.96 -10.77
CA TYR A 62 -5.36 11.27 -9.69
C TYR A 62 -4.16 12.07 -9.15
N ASN A 63 -3.38 12.70 -10.04
CA ASN A 63 -2.22 13.53 -9.70
C ASN A 63 -2.53 15.03 -9.64
N SER A 64 -3.81 15.40 -9.47
CA SER A 64 -4.16 16.78 -9.15
C SER A 64 -3.59 17.19 -7.78
N GLU A 65 -3.26 18.47 -7.60
CA GLU A 65 -2.81 18.98 -6.29
C GLU A 65 -3.77 18.62 -5.16
N LYS A 66 -5.08 18.69 -5.42
CA LYS A 66 -6.12 18.33 -4.46
C LYS A 66 -6.04 16.84 -4.08
N SER A 67 -5.88 15.95 -5.05
CA SER A 67 -5.79 14.50 -4.83
C SER A 67 -4.49 14.12 -4.12
N MET A 68 -3.35 14.72 -4.48
CA MET A 68 -2.07 14.49 -3.81
C MET A 68 -2.11 14.95 -2.35
N ARG A 69 -2.68 16.14 -2.09
CA ARG A 69 -2.84 16.63 -0.72
C ARG A 69 -3.74 15.73 0.11
N LYS A 70 -4.90 15.31 -0.42
CA LYS A 70 -5.80 14.38 0.26
C LYS A 70 -5.09 13.09 0.66
N ARG A 71 -4.33 12.50 -0.28
CA ARG A 71 -3.51 11.31 -0.01
C ARG A 71 -2.47 11.58 1.07
N LEU A 72 -1.70 12.67 0.98
CA LEU A 72 -0.71 13.00 2.00
C LEU A 72 -1.29 13.21 3.39
N MET A 73 -2.48 13.80 3.49
CA MET A 73 -3.14 13.98 4.77
C MET A 73 -3.32 12.63 5.46
N LEU A 74 -3.50 11.52 4.72
CA LEU A 74 -3.74 10.17 5.29
C LEU A 74 -2.57 9.71 6.16
N LEU A 75 -1.37 10.24 5.94
CA LEU A 75 -0.21 10.02 6.81
C LEU A 75 -0.37 10.62 8.22
N SER A 76 -1.40 11.44 8.45
CA SER A 76 -1.80 11.94 9.78
C SER A 76 -3.10 11.32 10.27
N HIS A 77 -3.70 10.39 9.53
CA HIS A 77 -4.96 9.78 9.95
C HIS A 77 -4.67 8.80 11.10
N PRO A 78 -5.30 8.94 12.28
CA PRO A 78 -4.92 8.17 13.46
C PRO A 78 -4.88 6.65 13.22
N GLU A 79 -5.86 6.11 12.52
CA GLU A 79 -5.94 4.67 12.21
C GLU A 79 -4.91 4.22 11.17
N VAL A 80 -4.54 5.09 10.23
CA VAL A 80 -3.48 4.81 9.24
C VAL A 80 -2.13 4.80 9.95
N VAL A 81 -1.86 5.81 10.76
CA VAL A 81 -0.64 5.92 11.58
C VAL A 81 -0.51 4.71 12.50
N ARG A 82 -1.58 4.35 13.22
CA ARG A 82 -1.60 3.18 14.11
C ARG A 82 -1.29 1.88 13.36
N SER A 83 -1.84 1.72 12.15
CA SER A 83 -1.59 0.55 11.31
C SER A 83 -0.14 0.50 10.82
N LEU A 84 0.40 1.61 10.34
CA LEU A 84 1.79 1.74 9.91
C LEU A 84 2.79 1.52 11.05
N ASP A 85 2.45 1.96 12.27
CA ASP A 85 3.29 1.74 13.45
C ASP A 85 3.32 0.26 13.87
N LEU A 86 2.22 -0.48 13.72
CA LEU A 86 2.19 -1.92 13.95
C LEU A 86 2.99 -2.68 12.89
N LEU A 87 2.84 -2.31 11.63
CA LEU A 87 3.64 -2.83 10.52
C LEU A 87 5.14 -2.58 10.76
N TRP A 88 5.51 -1.37 11.18
CA TRP A 88 6.90 -1.04 11.49
C TRP A 88 7.45 -1.90 12.62
N GLN A 89 6.70 -2.07 13.71
CA GLN A 89 7.12 -2.91 14.83
C GLN A 89 7.35 -4.38 14.43
N ALA A 90 6.55 -4.91 13.50
CA ALA A 90 6.78 -6.26 12.98
C ALA A 90 7.99 -6.32 12.04
N ALA A 91 8.24 -5.26 11.27
CA ALA A 91 9.33 -5.19 10.31
C ALA A 91 10.71 -5.01 10.97
N ASP A 92 10.82 -4.07 11.92
CA ASP A 92 12.01 -3.70 12.69
C ASP A 92 12.22 -4.71 13.82
N SER A 93 12.53 -5.94 13.42
CA SER A 93 12.50 -7.12 14.30
C SER A 93 13.62 -7.11 15.34
N ASP A 94 14.73 -6.42 15.04
CA ASP A 94 15.86 -6.24 15.94
C ASP A 94 15.81 -4.92 16.74
N GLY A 95 14.83 -4.05 16.47
CA GLY A 95 14.66 -2.76 17.12
C GLY A 95 15.78 -1.76 16.81
N SER A 96 16.48 -1.92 15.68
CA SER A 96 17.56 -1.04 15.25
C SER A 96 17.09 0.32 14.72
N HIS A 97 15.77 0.53 14.59
CA HIS A 97 15.16 1.72 14.00
C HIS A 97 15.49 1.90 12.51
N SER A 98 15.90 0.82 11.83
CA SER A 98 16.11 0.77 10.39
C SER A 98 16.00 -0.65 9.89
N LEU A 99 15.36 -0.90 8.75
CA LEU A 99 15.31 -2.26 8.21
C LEU A 99 16.58 -2.59 7.45
N SER A 100 17.23 -3.66 7.87
CA SER A 100 18.23 -4.34 7.05
C SER A 100 17.60 -4.86 5.76
N ARG A 101 18.44 -5.12 4.75
CA ARG A 101 17.99 -5.78 3.51
C ARG A 101 17.29 -7.11 3.81
N SER A 102 17.80 -7.88 4.77
CA SER A 102 17.19 -9.16 5.18
C SER A 102 15.77 -8.99 5.73
N GLU A 103 15.56 -8.04 6.63
CA GLU A 103 14.23 -7.78 7.22
C GLU A 103 13.26 -7.28 6.16
N TYR A 104 13.72 -6.37 5.30
CA TYR A 104 12.94 -5.91 4.17
C TYR A 104 12.50 -7.07 3.25
N LEU A 105 13.42 -7.96 2.88
CA LEU A 105 13.09 -9.08 1.99
C LEU A 105 12.09 -10.06 2.64
N VAL A 106 12.19 -10.28 3.95
CA VAL A 106 11.22 -11.10 4.70
C VAL A 106 9.84 -10.46 4.67
N MET A 107 9.74 -9.17 4.96
CA MET A 107 8.49 -8.42 4.89
C MET A 107 7.93 -8.44 3.46
N HIS A 108 8.70 -7.97 2.49
CA HIS A 108 8.19 -7.64 1.16
C HIS A 108 7.72 -8.87 0.38
N ARG A 109 8.43 -10.00 0.50
CA ARG A 109 7.97 -11.26 -0.13
C ARG A 109 6.63 -11.75 0.46
N LYS A 110 6.39 -11.53 1.76
CA LYS A 110 5.14 -11.93 2.41
C LYS A 110 3.99 -11.05 1.96
N ILE A 111 4.23 -9.74 1.84
CA ILE A 111 3.27 -8.79 1.27
C ILE A 111 2.86 -9.23 -0.13
N LEU A 112 3.82 -9.51 -1.01
CA LEU A 112 3.54 -9.94 -2.39
C LEU A 112 2.69 -11.22 -2.43
N LEU A 113 3.06 -12.24 -1.64
CA LEU A 113 2.29 -13.49 -1.56
C LEU A 113 0.88 -13.31 -1.00
N ALA A 114 0.69 -12.36 -0.09
CA ALA A 114 -0.61 -12.08 0.50
C ALA A 114 -1.53 -11.29 -0.45
N LEU A 115 -0.97 -10.43 -1.30
CA LEU A 115 -1.73 -9.56 -2.20
C LEU A 115 -1.99 -10.19 -3.57
N ASP A 116 -1.01 -10.88 -4.13
CA ASP A 116 -1.09 -11.47 -5.47
C ASP A 116 -1.11 -13.01 -5.37
N PRO A 117 -2.27 -13.67 -5.49
CA PRO A 117 -2.33 -15.13 -5.49
C PRO A 117 -1.64 -15.76 -6.71
N SER A 118 -1.34 -14.99 -7.76
CA SER A 118 -0.65 -15.51 -8.96
C SER A 118 0.87 -15.57 -8.83
N ILE A 119 1.46 -14.83 -7.88
CA ILE A 119 2.91 -14.76 -7.74
C ILE A 119 3.46 -15.98 -7.00
N GLY A 120 4.29 -16.77 -7.68
CA GLY A 120 4.98 -17.87 -7.02
C GLY A 120 6.02 -17.39 -5.98
N PRO A 121 6.33 -18.17 -4.93
CA PRO A 121 7.26 -17.76 -3.87
C PRO A 121 8.66 -17.35 -4.36
N LYS A 122 9.17 -18.01 -5.40
CA LYS A 122 10.44 -17.65 -6.03
C LYS A 122 10.38 -16.24 -6.64
N LYS A 123 9.32 -15.97 -7.42
CA LYS A 123 9.15 -14.67 -8.08
C LYS A 123 8.90 -13.57 -7.07
N ALA A 124 8.15 -13.83 -6.00
CA ALA A 124 7.97 -12.89 -4.89
C ALA A 124 9.30 -12.46 -4.26
N TYR A 125 10.23 -13.41 -4.07
CA TYR A 125 11.56 -13.09 -3.57
C TYR A 125 12.41 -12.28 -4.57
N GLU A 126 12.38 -12.64 -5.85
CA GLU A 126 13.08 -11.90 -6.91
C GLU A 126 12.56 -10.46 -7.02
N THR A 127 11.24 -10.27 -7.06
CA THR A 127 10.61 -8.95 -7.08
C THR A 127 11.00 -8.13 -5.85
N ALA A 128 10.98 -8.73 -4.65
CA ALA A 128 11.45 -8.04 -3.44
C ALA A 128 12.94 -7.64 -3.51
N CYS A 129 13.78 -8.41 -4.19
CA CYS A 129 15.19 -8.06 -4.41
C CYS A 129 15.35 -6.86 -5.35
N ASP A 130 14.53 -6.80 -6.40
CA ASP A 130 14.53 -5.71 -7.37
C ASP A 130 13.99 -4.42 -6.73
N ASP A 131 12.87 -4.52 -6.00
CA ASP A 131 12.24 -3.38 -5.32
C ASP A 131 13.13 -2.78 -4.23
N TRP A 132 13.95 -3.59 -3.55
CA TRP A 132 14.93 -3.09 -2.57
C TRP A 132 15.83 -1.98 -3.15
N ILE A 133 16.25 -2.10 -4.41
CA ILE A 133 17.15 -1.12 -5.05
C ILE A 133 16.47 0.25 -5.12
N HIS A 134 15.19 0.26 -5.45
CA HIS A 134 14.38 1.47 -5.56
C HIS A 134 13.99 2.01 -4.19
N ASP A 135 13.50 1.15 -3.30
CA ASP A 135 12.95 1.54 -2.00
C ASP A 135 14.01 2.01 -1.01
N SER A 136 15.19 1.38 -1.02
CA SER A 136 16.33 1.82 -0.22
C SER A 136 16.94 3.13 -0.72
N GLU A 137 16.63 3.53 -1.96
CA GLU A 137 17.26 4.63 -2.70
C GLU A 137 18.80 4.52 -2.63
N GLY A 138 19.33 3.31 -2.77
CA GLY A 138 20.77 3.01 -2.71
C GLY A 138 21.39 3.06 -1.31
N LYS A 139 20.62 3.22 -0.23
CA LYS A 139 21.13 3.11 1.15
C LYS A 139 21.26 1.65 1.58
N SER A 140 22.09 1.40 2.60
CA SER A 140 22.29 0.06 3.19
C SER A 140 21.12 -0.42 4.07
N ALA A 141 20.26 0.50 4.51
CA ALA A 141 19.10 0.22 5.34
C ALA A 141 17.92 1.12 4.96
N LEU A 142 16.70 0.67 5.25
CA LEU A 142 15.46 1.41 5.04
C LEU A 142 15.04 2.08 6.36
N ASP A 143 15.01 3.41 6.39
CA ASP A 143 14.49 4.14 7.55
C ASP A 143 12.95 4.12 7.59
N LYS A 144 12.38 4.48 8.75
CA LYS A 144 10.92 4.48 8.97
C LYS A 144 10.16 5.38 8.00
N GLU A 145 10.75 6.51 7.58
CA GLU A 145 10.10 7.42 6.63
C GLU A 145 9.93 6.75 5.27
N ARG A 146 10.99 6.10 4.76
CA ARG A 146 10.91 5.35 3.51
C ARG A 146 9.99 4.15 3.60
N PHE A 147 10.04 3.41 4.69
CA PHE A 147 9.10 2.32 4.94
C PHE A 147 7.64 2.76 4.86
N ILE A 148 7.29 3.85 5.55
CA ILE A 148 5.92 4.40 5.52
C ILE A 148 5.54 4.75 4.10
N ARG A 149 6.46 5.34 3.34
CA ARG A 149 6.23 5.65 1.92
C ARG A 149 5.98 4.40 1.09
N CYS A 150 6.79 3.35 1.21
CA CYS A 150 6.59 2.10 0.46
C CYS A 150 5.20 1.51 0.71
N TRP A 151 4.77 1.46 1.97
CA TRP A 151 3.41 1.01 2.32
C TRP A 151 2.31 1.92 1.79
N PHE A 152 2.57 3.22 1.74
CA PHE A 152 1.61 4.19 1.21
C PHE A 152 1.48 4.09 -0.31
N GLU A 153 2.59 3.91 -1.03
CA GLU A 153 2.63 3.66 -2.47
C GLU A 153 1.97 2.33 -2.81
N LEU A 154 2.16 1.31 -1.97
CA LEU A 154 1.44 0.05 -2.09
C LEU A 154 -0.07 0.22 -1.88
N ALA A 155 -0.51 0.99 -0.88
CA ALA A 155 -1.93 1.29 -0.70
C ALA A 155 -2.51 2.06 -1.89
N ASP A 156 -1.76 3.01 -2.47
CA ASP A 156 -2.12 3.73 -3.70
C ASP A 156 -2.38 2.80 -4.89
N LEU A 157 -1.70 1.66 -4.97
CA LEU A 157 -1.86 0.65 -6.03
C LEU A 157 -3.09 -0.25 -5.80
N TRP A 158 -3.37 -0.60 -4.55
CA TRP A 158 -4.41 -1.58 -4.19
C TRP A 158 -5.71 -0.94 -3.69
N THR A 159 -5.83 0.38 -3.73
CA THR A 159 -7.05 1.11 -3.37
C THR A 159 -7.52 2.01 -4.51
N GLU A 160 -8.79 1.89 -4.88
CA GLU A 160 -9.40 2.73 -5.92
C GLU A 160 -9.84 4.12 -5.40
N SER A 161 -9.87 4.30 -4.09
CA SER A 161 -10.45 5.46 -3.41
C SER A 161 -9.44 6.16 -2.53
N ILE A 162 -9.38 7.49 -2.62
CA ILE A 162 -8.55 8.35 -1.76
C ILE A 162 -9.17 8.65 -0.38
N GLN A 163 -10.21 7.90 0.00
CA GLN A 163 -10.88 8.06 1.29
C GLN A 163 -10.12 7.32 2.39
N PRO A 164 -10.05 7.86 3.62
CA PRO A 164 -9.34 7.21 4.72
C PRO A 164 -9.76 5.76 4.96
N ASP A 165 -11.05 5.47 4.92
CA ASP A 165 -11.58 4.12 5.18
C ASP A 165 -11.04 3.07 4.20
N ALA A 166 -10.79 3.45 2.94
CA ALA A 166 -10.23 2.53 1.95
C ALA A 166 -8.78 2.14 2.30
N TYR A 167 -7.98 3.10 2.75
CA TYR A 167 -6.59 2.85 3.18
C TYR A 167 -6.55 2.08 4.48
N VAL A 168 -7.39 2.44 5.46
CA VAL A 168 -7.48 1.71 6.72
C VAL A 168 -7.92 0.28 6.47
N HIS A 169 -8.95 0.07 5.65
CA HIS A 169 -9.42 -1.27 5.28
C HIS A 169 -8.32 -2.09 4.58
N PHE A 170 -7.63 -1.50 3.59
CA PHE A 170 -6.50 -2.17 2.93
C PHE A 170 -5.42 -2.57 3.94
N LEU A 171 -4.89 -1.60 4.70
CA LEU A 171 -3.80 -1.85 5.65
C LEU A 171 -4.21 -2.90 6.69
N THR A 172 -5.40 -2.80 7.27
CA THR A 172 -5.88 -3.73 8.30
C THR A 172 -6.14 -5.13 7.77
N THR A 173 -6.71 -5.26 6.58
CA THR A 173 -6.94 -6.57 5.95
C THR A 173 -5.61 -7.23 5.54
N THR A 174 -4.68 -6.46 4.97
CA THR A 174 -3.34 -6.96 4.66
C THR A 174 -2.60 -7.38 5.95
N MET A 175 -2.61 -6.55 6.99
CA MET A 175 -2.02 -6.88 8.29
C MET A 175 -2.61 -8.15 8.91
N ALA A 176 -3.93 -8.34 8.85
CA ALA A 176 -4.60 -9.50 9.44
C ALA A 176 -4.10 -10.83 8.86
N SER A 177 -3.64 -10.83 7.60
CA SER A 177 -3.04 -12.01 6.96
C SER A 177 -1.54 -12.16 7.19
N LEU A 178 -0.87 -11.13 7.70
CA LEU A 178 0.59 -11.04 7.73
C LEU A 178 1.19 -10.90 9.12
N ILE A 179 0.44 -10.46 10.12
CA ILE A 179 0.96 -10.12 11.44
C ILE A 179 0.15 -10.79 12.53
N HIS A 180 0.86 -11.33 13.53
CA HIS A 180 0.30 -11.72 14.80
C HIS A 180 0.77 -10.77 15.89
N VAL A 181 -0.16 -10.37 16.77
CA VAL A 181 0.16 -9.64 17.99
C VAL A 181 0.22 -10.65 19.12
N ASN A 182 1.41 -10.82 19.71
CA ASN A 182 1.59 -11.78 20.80
C ASN A 182 0.99 -11.27 22.12
N ALA A 183 1.02 -12.11 23.16
CA ALA A 183 0.49 -11.76 24.48
C ALA A 183 1.11 -10.49 25.11
N ASN A 184 2.34 -10.14 24.72
CA ASN A 184 3.04 -8.94 25.17
C ASN A 184 2.73 -7.71 24.30
N LYS A 185 1.73 -7.79 23.41
CA LYS A 185 1.36 -6.74 22.44
C LYS A 185 2.44 -6.40 21.41
N HIS A 186 3.41 -7.29 21.19
CA HIS A 186 4.41 -7.10 20.15
C HIS A 186 3.91 -7.73 18.85
N ALA A 187 3.95 -6.95 17.77
CA ALA A 187 3.62 -7.41 16.43
C ALA A 187 4.79 -8.20 15.84
N GLN A 188 4.49 -9.34 15.21
CA GLN A 188 5.46 -10.20 14.53
C GLN A 188 4.87 -10.70 13.22
N TRP A 189 5.71 -10.89 12.20
CA TRP A 189 5.27 -11.51 10.95
C TRP A 189 4.75 -12.93 11.19
N ALA A 190 3.67 -13.28 10.49
CA ALA A 190 3.20 -14.65 10.33
C ALA A 190 4.34 -15.52 9.79
N SER A 191 4.37 -16.78 10.22
CA SER A 191 5.39 -17.73 9.77
C SER A 191 5.32 -17.93 8.25
N ASP A 192 6.42 -18.37 7.63
CA ASP A 192 6.41 -18.68 6.20
C ASP A 192 5.36 -19.75 5.86
N LYS A 193 5.12 -20.70 6.78
CA LYS A 193 4.08 -21.72 6.61
C LYS A 193 2.69 -21.10 6.53
N GLU A 194 2.35 -20.21 7.46
CA GLU A 194 1.03 -19.55 7.51
C GLU A 194 0.79 -18.69 6.26
N VAL A 195 1.79 -17.90 5.86
CA VAL A 195 1.69 -17.06 4.65
C VAL A 195 1.53 -17.91 3.40
N LEU A 196 2.29 -19.01 3.26
CA LEU A 196 2.18 -19.90 2.11
C LEU A 196 0.84 -20.64 2.09
N THR A 197 0.36 -21.14 3.22
CA THR A 197 -0.97 -21.76 3.29
C THR A 197 -2.04 -20.77 2.85
N GLY A 198 -2.07 -19.56 3.41
CA GLY A 198 -3.05 -18.55 3.01
C GLY A 198 -2.93 -18.12 1.53
N HIS A 199 -1.72 -18.10 0.97
CA HIS A 199 -1.50 -17.83 -0.45
C HIS A 199 -2.09 -18.93 -1.34
N PHE A 200 -1.83 -20.20 -1.04
CA PHE A 200 -2.36 -21.30 -1.84
C PHE A 200 -3.87 -21.47 -1.67
N ASP A 201 -4.42 -21.23 -0.48
CA ASP A 201 -5.87 -21.22 -0.25
C ASP A 201 -6.55 -20.15 -1.13
N LYS A 202 -5.95 -18.94 -1.23
CA LYS A 202 -6.45 -17.89 -2.12
C LYS A 202 -6.37 -18.32 -3.59
N LEU A 203 -5.24 -18.88 -4.03
CA LEU A 203 -5.06 -19.37 -5.38
C LEU A 203 -6.06 -20.48 -5.75
N GLU A 204 -6.39 -21.37 -4.82
CA GLU A 204 -7.39 -22.43 -5.02
C GLU A 204 -8.83 -21.89 -5.03
N SER A 205 -9.08 -20.77 -4.35
CA SER A 205 -10.40 -20.12 -4.32
C SER A 205 -10.71 -19.27 -5.55
N LEU A 206 -9.72 -19.01 -6.41
CA LEU A 206 -9.95 -18.33 -7.69
C LEU A 206 -10.79 -19.22 -8.60
N ASP A 207 -11.68 -18.60 -9.38
CA ASP A 207 -12.39 -19.32 -10.44
C ASP A 207 -11.44 -19.74 -11.57
N ASP A 208 -11.90 -20.60 -12.47
CA ASP A 208 -11.04 -21.15 -13.53
C ASP A 208 -10.49 -20.05 -14.47
N GLU A 209 -11.22 -18.97 -14.70
CA GLU A 209 -10.77 -17.83 -15.53
C GLU A 209 -9.66 -17.03 -14.85
N ASP A 210 -9.84 -16.67 -13.57
CA ASP A 210 -8.85 -15.96 -12.76
C ASP A 210 -7.64 -16.83 -12.45
N ARG A 211 -7.84 -18.15 -12.29
CA ARG A 211 -6.76 -19.12 -12.09
C ARG A 211 -5.96 -19.36 -13.37
N GLU A 212 -6.61 -19.39 -14.53
CA GLU A 212 -5.91 -19.41 -15.81
C GLU A 212 -5.13 -18.12 -16.03
N ALA A 213 -5.70 -16.95 -15.70
CA ALA A 213 -5.01 -15.66 -15.76
C ALA A 213 -3.82 -15.60 -14.78
N ALA A 214 -3.99 -16.13 -13.56
CA ALA A 214 -2.92 -16.26 -12.56
C ALA A 214 -1.83 -17.26 -13.00
N GLY A 215 -2.21 -18.38 -13.61
CA GLY A 215 -1.29 -19.33 -14.22
C GLY A 215 -0.55 -18.72 -15.43
N TYR A 216 -1.22 -17.85 -16.19
CA TYR A 216 -0.63 -17.04 -17.25
C TYR A 216 0.22 -15.87 -16.71
N SER A 217 0.20 -15.57 -15.41
CA SER A 217 1.10 -14.59 -14.79
C SER A 217 2.57 -15.05 -14.81
N GLN A 218 2.84 -16.36 -14.94
CA GLN A 218 4.17 -16.84 -15.35
C GLN A 218 4.57 -16.35 -16.76
N LYS A 219 3.60 -16.04 -17.64
CA LYS A 219 3.78 -15.35 -18.93
C LYS A 219 3.59 -13.82 -18.87
N ALA A 220 3.24 -13.23 -17.72
CA ALA A 220 3.26 -11.78 -17.49
C ALA A 220 4.68 -11.18 -17.38
N GLN A 221 5.66 -11.87 -17.97
CA GLN A 221 6.80 -11.26 -18.69
C GLN A 221 6.38 -10.07 -19.57
N VAL A 222 5.10 -9.94 -19.94
CA VAL A 222 4.53 -8.78 -20.66
C VAL A 222 4.55 -7.47 -19.84
N PHE A 223 4.44 -7.50 -18.50
CA PHE A 223 4.59 -6.27 -17.70
C PHE A 223 6.07 -5.92 -17.42
N ALA A 224 6.96 -6.91 -17.44
CA ALA A 224 8.40 -6.67 -17.50
C ALA A 224 8.81 -5.93 -18.79
N SER A 225 8.06 -6.14 -19.89
CA SER A 225 8.21 -5.38 -21.15
C SER A 225 7.85 -3.89 -21.01
N TRP A 226 6.94 -3.50 -20.12
CA TRP A 226 6.63 -2.08 -19.86
C TRP A 226 7.70 -1.38 -19.00
N SER A 227 8.47 -2.13 -18.21
CA SER A 227 9.59 -1.62 -17.39
C SER A 227 10.91 -1.49 -18.17
N GLU A 228 11.14 -2.32 -19.20
CA GLU A 228 12.31 -2.18 -20.08
C GLU A 228 12.20 -1.02 -21.09
N GLU A 229 10.99 -0.67 -21.54
CA GLU A 229 10.77 0.48 -22.43
C GLU A 229 10.94 1.83 -21.74
N LEU A 230 10.88 1.87 -20.41
CA LEU A 230 11.20 3.06 -19.60
C LEU A 230 12.68 3.14 -19.17
N ARG A 231 13.51 2.17 -19.58
CA ARG A 231 14.97 2.14 -19.38
C ARG A 231 15.79 2.36 -20.67
N LYS A 232 15.13 2.68 -21.79
CA LYS A 232 15.77 3.24 -23.00
C LYS A 232 15.43 4.72 -23.12
#